data_AF-A0A1B6KPH6-F1
#
_entry.id   AF-A0A1B6KPH6-F1
#
_cell.length_a   1.000
_cell.length_b   1.000
_cell.length_c   1.000
_cell.angle_alpha   90.00
_cell.angle_beta   90.00
_cell.angle_gamma   90.00
#
_symmetry.space_group_name_H-M   'P 1'
#
loop_
_entity.id
_entity.type
_entity.pdbx_description
1 polymer ?
#
loop_
_entity_poly.entity_id
_entity_poly.type
_entity_poly.pdbx_seq_one_letter_code
_entity_poly.pdbx_strand_id
1 'polypeptide(L)'
;GDFRASRAMTHHPSLRSITVSKLFLDTTYCNPQYCFPTQEEVIGKVIDIVKEHVKDHPRTLVVCGSYTIGKEKVFLGVAEAMNWRVWARPEKQRVFACLDDSRVNSRLVKDFRLANVHVLPMKSIQIRLLQQHLQTCQGVFSHVIGVKPTGWELNSSSHTFKVIHKDNIK
;
A
#
# COMPACT_ATOMS: atom_id res chain seq x y z
N GLY A 1 6.22 -21.80 -5.62
CA GLY A 1 5.10 -20.85 -5.72
C GLY A 1 5.65 -19.45 -5.74
N ASP A 2 4.78 -18.45 -5.66
CA ASP A 2 5.16 -17.05 -5.82
C ASP A 2 6.10 -16.57 -4.71
N PHE A 3 7.17 -15.88 -5.09
CA PHE A 3 8.10 -15.31 -4.11
C PHE A 3 8.86 -14.11 -4.69
N ARG A 4 9.31 -13.21 -3.80
CA ARG A 4 10.27 -12.16 -4.16
C ARG A 4 11.62 -12.54 -3.60
N ALA A 5 12.53 -13.00 -4.48
CA ALA A 5 13.87 -13.40 -4.11
C ALA A 5 14.58 -12.29 -3.32
N SER A 6 15.25 -12.66 -2.23
CA SER A 6 16.03 -11.74 -1.41
C SER A 6 17.29 -12.43 -0.88
N ARG A 7 18.32 -11.64 -0.55
CA ARG A 7 19.58 -12.16 0.00
C ARG A 7 19.38 -12.93 1.31
N ALA A 8 18.35 -12.63 2.09
CA ALA A 8 18.04 -13.38 3.31
C ALA A 8 17.79 -14.88 3.04
N MET A 9 17.26 -15.22 1.86
CA MET A 9 16.98 -16.62 1.50
C MET A 9 18.26 -17.44 1.32
N THR A 10 19.38 -16.82 0.92
CA THR A 10 20.67 -17.54 0.77
C THR A 10 21.29 -17.93 2.10
N HIS A 11 20.84 -17.29 3.19
CA HIS A 11 21.27 -17.58 4.55
C HIS A 11 20.27 -18.48 5.29
N HIS A 12 19.15 -18.86 4.66
CA HIS A 12 18.12 -19.66 5.31
C HIS A 12 18.67 -21.06 5.67
N PRO A 13 18.59 -21.50 6.94
CA PRO A 13 19.19 -22.75 7.38
C PRO A 13 18.77 -23.96 6.54
N SER A 14 17.48 -24.07 6.22
CA SER A 14 16.94 -25.18 5.41
C SER A 14 17.40 -25.20 3.95
N LEU A 15 18.02 -24.12 3.44
CA LEU A 15 18.49 -24.02 2.05
C LEU A 15 20.01 -24.10 1.91
N ARG A 16 20.77 -23.98 3.00
CA ARG A 16 22.23 -23.84 2.97
C ARG A 16 23.02 -25.11 2.66
N SER A 17 22.43 -26.28 2.85
CA SER A 17 23.14 -27.57 2.75
C SER A 17 22.36 -28.62 1.97
N ILE A 18 21.58 -28.18 0.99
CA ILE A 18 20.79 -29.06 0.13
C ILE A 18 21.23 -28.95 -1.32
N THR A 19 21.12 -30.06 -2.04
CA THR A 19 21.26 -30.09 -3.50
C THR A 19 19.86 -30.06 -4.11
N VAL A 20 19.58 -29.05 -4.93
CA VAL A 20 18.28 -28.92 -5.62
C VAL A 20 18.42 -29.46 -7.04
N SER A 21 17.91 -30.65 -7.29
CA SER A 21 17.98 -31.28 -8.62
C SER A 21 16.96 -30.74 -9.62
N LYS A 22 15.81 -30.26 -9.12
CA LYS A 22 14.73 -29.66 -9.92
C LYS A 22 14.17 -28.45 -9.18
N LEU A 23 14.02 -27.33 -9.88
CA LEU A 23 13.49 -26.08 -9.33
C LEU A 23 12.26 -25.65 -10.13
N PHE A 24 11.12 -25.55 -9.46
CA PHE A 24 9.91 -24.94 -10.01
C PHE A 24 9.91 -23.47 -9.63
N LEU A 25 10.39 -22.63 -10.54
CA LEU A 25 10.65 -21.22 -10.30
C LEU A 25 9.45 -20.36 -10.70
N ASP A 26 9.10 -19.40 -9.86
CA ASP A 26 8.23 -18.28 -10.24
C ASP A 26 8.97 -17.37 -11.24
N THR A 27 8.50 -17.35 -12.48
CA THR A 27 9.09 -16.58 -13.59
C THR A 27 8.28 -15.33 -13.94
N THR A 28 7.37 -14.88 -13.06
CA THR A 28 6.47 -13.73 -13.29
C THR A 28 7.18 -12.50 -13.87
N TYR A 29 8.41 -12.21 -13.43
CA TYR A 29 9.24 -11.10 -13.93
C TYR A 29 10.62 -11.57 -14.42
N CYS A 30 10.72 -12.73 -15.07
CA CYS A 30 11.98 -13.27 -15.59
C CYS A 30 12.39 -12.64 -16.94
N ASN A 31 12.44 -11.29 -17.01
CA ASN A 31 12.94 -10.53 -18.15
C ASN A 31 13.69 -9.28 -17.63
N PRO A 32 14.91 -8.98 -18.13
CA PRO A 32 15.72 -7.83 -17.67
C PRO A 32 15.03 -6.46 -17.77
N GLN A 33 14.00 -6.32 -18.62
CA GLN A 33 13.22 -5.08 -18.71
C GLN A 33 12.46 -4.75 -17.40
N TYR A 34 12.26 -5.74 -16.53
CA TYR A 34 11.59 -5.60 -15.25
C TYR A 34 12.59 -5.17 -14.17
N CYS A 35 12.73 -3.85 -14.00
CA CYS A 35 13.47 -3.28 -12.88
C CYS A 35 12.49 -2.53 -11.95
N PHE A 36 12.58 -2.80 -10.65
CA PHE A 36 11.71 -2.18 -9.66
C PHE A 36 12.53 -1.60 -8.51
N PRO A 37 12.11 -0.47 -7.94
CA PRO A 37 12.60 -0.07 -6.64
C PRO A 37 12.30 -1.13 -5.56
N THR A 38 13.07 -1.08 -4.48
CA THR A 38 12.84 -1.85 -3.27
C THR A 38 11.49 -1.50 -2.63
N GLN A 39 10.97 -2.37 -1.75
CA GLN A 39 9.73 -2.05 -1.03
C GLN A 39 9.92 -0.80 -0.16
N GLU A 40 11.10 -0.68 0.44
CA GLU A 40 11.51 0.38 1.34
C GLU A 40 11.53 1.73 0.61
N GLU A 41 12.13 1.81 -0.58
CA GLU A 41 12.14 3.04 -1.39
C GLU A 41 10.72 3.48 -1.79
N VAL A 42 9.86 2.54 -2.18
CA VAL A 42 8.46 2.83 -2.54
C VAL A 42 7.68 3.37 -1.35
N ILE A 43 7.80 2.72 -0.21
CA ILE A 43 7.11 3.13 1.02
C ILE A 43 7.62 4.50 1.47
N GLY A 44 8.94 4.71 1.46
CA GLY A 44 9.56 5.99 1.80
C GLY A 44 9.04 7.14 0.93
N LYS A 45 8.98 6.94 -0.40
CA LYS A 45 8.43 7.97 -1.30
C LYS A 45 6.96 8.27 -1.07
N VAL A 46 6.14 7.27 -0.77
CA VAL A 46 4.73 7.49 -0.40
C VAL A 46 4.64 8.31 0.90
N ILE A 47 5.46 7.98 1.90
CA ILE A 47 5.51 8.72 3.17
C ILE A 47 5.91 10.18 2.92
N ASP A 48 6.93 10.43 2.10
CA ASP A 48 7.40 11.79 1.78
C ASP A 48 6.28 12.61 1.11
N ILE A 49 5.60 12.04 0.12
CA ILE A 49 4.47 12.70 -0.57
C ILE A 49 3.35 13.04 0.42
N VAL A 50 2.99 12.10 1.30
CA VAL A 50 1.94 12.33 2.30
C VAL A 50 2.37 13.40 3.29
N LYS A 51 3.60 13.35 3.81
CA LYS A 51 4.14 14.34 4.74
C LYS A 51 4.14 15.73 4.14
N GLU A 52 4.62 15.87 2.90
CA GLU A 52 4.67 17.15 2.19
C GLU A 52 3.26 17.74 2.03
N HIS A 53 2.31 16.94 1.54
CA HIS A 53 0.95 17.41 1.33
C HIS A 53 0.22 17.80 2.62
N VAL A 54 0.46 17.06 3.72
CA VAL A 54 -0.17 17.29 5.02
C VAL A 54 0.30 18.58 5.68
N LYS A 55 1.52 19.07 5.37
CA LYS A 55 2.00 20.36 5.87
C LYS A 55 1.05 21.50 5.48
N ASP A 56 0.62 21.50 4.22
CA ASP A 56 -0.28 22.53 3.68
C ASP A 56 -1.76 22.17 3.90
N HIS A 57 -2.07 20.87 3.94
CA HIS A 57 -3.44 20.36 4.03
C HIS A 57 -3.59 19.39 5.21
N PRO A 58 -3.71 19.88 6.46
CA PRO A 58 -3.69 19.03 7.66
C PRO A 58 -4.89 18.07 7.76
N ARG A 59 -6.02 18.40 7.11
CA ARG A 59 -7.22 17.55 7.04
C ARG A 59 -7.20 16.63 5.81
N THR A 60 -6.08 15.96 5.58
CA THR A 60 -5.91 15.01 4.47
C THR A 60 -6.26 13.59 4.90
N LEU A 61 -7.05 12.93 4.07
CA LEU A 61 -7.32 11.50 4.13
C LEU A 61 -6.41 10.74 3.16
N VAL A 62 -5.78 9.66 3.60
CA VAL A 62 -5.08 8.72 2.72
C VAL A 62 -5.95 7.50 2.47
N VAL A 63 -6.19 7.18 1.20
CA VAL A 63 -6.93 5.98 0.80
C VAL A 63 -6.00 5.04 0.05
N CYS A 64 -5.74 3.86 0.61
CA CYS A 64 -4.90 2.85 -0.02
C CYS A 64 -5.72 1.73 -0.62
N GLY A 65 -5.47 1.43 -1.89
CA GLY A 65 -6.04 0.27 -2.57
C GLY A 65 -5.41 -1.03 -2.07
N SER A 66 -6.25 -2.02 -1.76
CA SER A 66 -5.80 -3.38 -1.47
C SER A 66 -6.72 -4.41 -2.13
N TYR A 67 -6.19 -5.61 -2.34
CA TYR A 67 -6.97 -6.80 -2.71
C TYR A 67 -7.32 -7.57 -1.43
N THR A 68 -7.29 -8.90 -1.48
CA THR A 68 -7.60 -9.77 -0.34
C THR A 68 -6.47 -9.80 0.67
N ILE A 69 -5.23 -10.08 0.27
CA ILE A 69 -4.02 -10.12 1.13
C ILE A 69 -2.86 -9.52 0.32
N GLY A 70 -1.91 -8.88 1.00
CA GLY A 70 -0.71 -8.30 0.41
C GLY A 70 -0.73 -6.77 0.37
N LYS A 71 0.49 -6.22 0.39
CA LYS A 71 0.83 -4.79 0.32
C LYS A 71 0.43 -3.98 1.56
N GLU A 72 0.18 -4.66 2.68
CA GLU A 72 -0.12 -4.06 3.97
C GLU A 72 0.96 -3.07 4.40
N LYS A 73 2.23 -3.40 4.09
CA LYS A 73 3.38 -2.56 4.36
C LYS A 73 3.25 -1.13 3.81
N VAL A 74 2.51 -0.91 2.73
CA VAL A 74 2.35 0.44 2.14
C VAL A 74 1.51 1.33 3.05
N PHE A 75 0.29 0.90 3.38
CA PHE A 75 -0.58 1.70 4.24
C PHE A 75 -0.12 1.71 5.71
N LEU A 76 0.50 0.61 6.17
CA LEU A 76 1.10 0.57 7.51
C LEU A 76 2.31 1.49 7.62
N GLY A 77 3.17 1.55 6.61
CA GLY A 77 4.33 2.45 6.61
C GLY A 77 3.91 3.91 6.76
N VAL A 78 2.85 4.32 6.06
CA VAL A 78 2.26 5.66 6.21
C VAL A 78 1.67 5.84 7.61
N ALA A 79 0.85 4.88 8.08
CA ALA A 79 0.21 4.97 9.39
C ALA A 79 1.22 5.02 10.55
N GLU A 80 2.32 4.27 10.47
CA GLU A 80 3.39 4.28 11.46
C GLU A 80 4.18 5.59 11.43
N ALA A 81 4.59 6.05 10.24
CA ALA A 81 5.37 7.27 10.08
C ALA A 81 4.63 8.54 10.51
N MET A 82 3.29 8.54 10.38
CA MET A 82 2.43 9.66 10.77
C MET A 82 1.76 9.46 12.13
N ASN A 83 1.99 8.31 12.79
CA ASN A 83 1.26 7.87 13.97
C ASN A 83 -0.28 7.93 13.84
N TRP A 84 -0.79 7.51 12.69
CA TRP A 84 -2.21 7.52 12.37
C TRP A 84 -2.90 6.19 12.64
N ARG A 85 -4.23 6.25 12.71
CA ARG A 85 -5.12 5.10 12.81
C ARG A 85 -5.54 4.63 11.42
N VAL A 86 -5.83 3.35 11.31
CA VAL A 86 -6.23 2.68 10.07
C VAL A 86 -7.67 2.22 10.19
N TRP A 87 -8.45 2.40 9.14
CA TRP A 87 -9.76 1.80 8.99
C TRP A 87 -9.85 1.02 7.68
N ALA A 88 -10.58 -0.08 7.68
CA ALA A 88 -10.89 -0.84 6.48
C ALA A 88 -12.35 -1.32 6.54
N ARG A 89 -12.91 -1.72 5.40
CA ARG A 89 -14.26 -2.31 5.38
C ARG A 89 -14.33 -3.61 6.21
N PRO A 90 -15.49 -3.98 6.77
CA PRO A 90 -15.62 -5.16 7.63
C PRO A 90 -15.08 -6.46 7.01
N GLU A 91 -15.21 -6.64 5.70
CA GLU A 91 -14.67 -7.81 5.00
C GLU A 91 -13.14 -7.88 5.09
N LYS A 92 -12.47 -6.73 4.96
CA LYS A 92 -11.01 -6.63 5.05
C LYS A 92 -10.53 -6.71 6.50
N GLN A 93 -11.30 -6.19 7.46
CA GLN A 93 -10.98 -6.35 8.89
C GLN A 93 -10.98 -7.82 9.32
N ARG A 94 -11.88 -8.64 8.77
CA ARG A 94 -11.85 -10.10 9.00
C ARG A 94 -10.56 -10.73 8.50
N VAL A 95 -10.04 -10.28 7.35
CA VAL A 95 -8.75 -10.74 6.85
C VAL A 95 -7.61 -10.33 7.80
N PHE A 96 -7.61 -9.09 8.29
CA PHE A 96 -6.61 -8.63 9.25
C PHE A 96 -6.62 -9.45 10.54
N ALA A 97 -7.81 -9.81 11.04
CA ALA A 97 -7.94 -10.69 12.19
C ALA A 97 -7.30 -12.07 11.96
N CYS A 98 -7.39 -12.62 10.74
CA CYS A 98 -6.76 -13.89 10.40
C CYS A 98 -5.23 -13.80 10.23
N LEU A 99 -4.69 -12.62 9.92
CA LEU A 99 -3.24 -12.41 9.75
C LEU A 99 -2.51 -12.28 11.10
N ASP A 100 -3.25 -11.98 12.18
CA ASP A 100 -2.76 -11.77 13.54
C ASP A 100 -1.52 -10.85 13.64
N ASP A 101 -1.47 -9.84 12.76
CA ASP A 101 -0.39 -8.85 12.76
C ASP A 101 -0.68 -7.74 13.79
N SER A 102 0.08 -7.77 14.89
CA SER A 102 0.02 -6.76 15.96
C SER A 102 0.13 -5.31 15.46
N ARG A 103 0.87 -5.07 14.36
CA ARG A 103 1.04 -3.73 13.79
C ARG A 103 -0.24 -3.19 13.18
N VAL A 104 -1.00 -4.07 12.51
CA VAL A 104 -2.32 -3.74 11.96
C VAL A 104 -3.32 -3.59 13.10
N ASN A 105 -3.39 -4.59 13.98
CA ASN A 105 -4.40 -4.68 15.04
C ASN A 105 -4.31 -3.51 16.02
N SER A 106 -3.11 -3.07 16.38
CA SER A 106 -2.91 -1.94 17.31
C SER A 106 -3.40 -0.60 16.76
N ARG A 107 -3.44 -0.42 15.44
CA ARG A 107 -3.83 0.85 14.78
C ARG A 107 -5.25 0.83 14.21
N LEU A 108 -5.88 -0.34 14.13
CA LEU A 108 -7.21 -0.48 13.55
C LEU A 108 -8.27 0.21 14.42
N VAL A 109 -9.19 0.91 13.78
CA VAL A 109 -10.38 1.51 14.43
C VAL A 109 -11.66 1.06 13.74
N LYS A 110 -12.76 1.04 14.49
CA LYS A 110 -14.08 0.65 13.97
C LYS A 110 -14.76 1.79 13.20
N ASP A 111 -14.67 3.01 13.73
CA ASP A 111 -15.21 4.22 13.08
C ASP A 111 -14.19 4.77 12.08
N PHE A 112 -14.61 4.92 10.83
CA PHE A 112 -13.77 5.45 9.76
C PHE A 112 -13.39 6.92 10.00
N ARG A 113 -14.24 7.70 10.69
CA ARG A 113 -13.96 9.13 10.96
C ARG A 113 -12.76 9.35 11.87
N LEU A 114 -12.34 8.31 12.60
CA LEU A 114 -11.19 8.34 13.50
C LEU A 114 -9.88 7.89 12.82
N ALA A 115 -9.92 7.53 11.53
CA ALA A 115 -8.77 7.04 10.78
C ALA A 115 -8.37 8.00 9.66
N ASN A 116 -7.09 8.37 9.64
CA ASN A 116 -6.51 9.11 8.52
C ASN A 116 -6.11 8.20 7.36
N VAL A 117 -6.09 6.87 7.57
CA VAL A 117 -5.76 5.89 6.55
C VAL A 117 -6.93 4.93 6.33
N HIS A 118 -7.50 4.94 5.14
CA HIS A 118 -8.59 4.06 4.73
C HIS A 118 -8.11 3.01 3.72
N VAL A 119 -8.38 1.74 4.00
CA VAL A 119 -8.07 0.63 3.09
C VAL A 119 -9.34 0.23 2.34
N LEU A 120 -9.33 0.47 1.02
CA LEU A 120 -10.46 0.20 0.14
C LEU A 120 -10.08 -0.80 -0.98
N PRO A 121 -11.07 -1.43 -1.64
CA PRO A 121 -10.82 -2.27 -2.81
C PRO A 121 -10.02 -1.51 -3.88
N MET A 122 -9.09 -2.19 -4.55
CA MET A 122 -8.24 -1.56 -5.58
C MET A 122 -9.05 -0.84 -6.69
N LYS A 123 -10.24 -1.36 -7.03
CA LYS A 123 -11.15 -0.75 -8.02
C LYS A 123 -11.67 0.63 -7.57
N SER A 124 -11.66 0.92 -6.27
CA SER A 124 -12.12 2.18 -5.69
C SER A 124 -11.09 3.29 -5.77
N ILE A 125 -9.84 3.01 -6.16
CA ILE A 125 -8.77 4.02 -6.30
C ILE A 125 -8.88 4.67 -7.69
N GLN A 126 -10.00 5.37 -7.88
CA GLN A 126 -10.33 6.17 -9.04
C GLN A 126 -10.82 7.51 -8.55
N ILE A 127 -10.50 8.56 -9.29
CA ILE A 127 -10.73 9.95 -8.88
C ILE A 127 -12.19 10.19 -8.44
N ARG A 128 -13.17 9.80 -9.25
CA ARG A 128 -14.60 9.96 -8.91
C ARG A 128 -15.00 9.23 -7.62
N LEU A 129 -14.52 8.00 -7.44
CA LEU A 129 -14.84 7.18 -6.27
C LEU A 129 -14.15 7.70 -5.00
N LEU A 130 -12.93 8.22 -5.13
CA LEU A 130 -12.20 8.87 -4.03
C LEU A 130 -12.92 10.14 -3.58
N GLN A 131 -13.44 10.93 -4.52
CA GLN A 131 -14.25 12.10 -4.20
C GLN A 131 -15.55 11.73 -3.49
N GLN A 132 -16.28 10.73 -3.99
CA GLN A 132 -17.48 10.22 -3.32
C GLN A 132 -17.17 9.73 -1.90
N HIS A 133 -16.03 9.06 -1.71
CA HIS A 133 -15.61 8.61 -0.37
C HIS A 133 -15.16 9.78 0.53
N LEU A 134 -14.54 10.81 -0.03
CA LEU A 134 -14.23 12.04 0.72
C LEU A 134 -15.51 12.77 1.13
N GLN A 135 -16.53 12.78 0.28
CA GLN A 135 -17.85 13.38 0.57
C GLN A 135 -18.53 12.71 1.76
N THR A 136 -18.44 11.39 1.92
CA THR A 136 -19.00 10.70 3.11
C THR A 136 -18.26 11.03 4.41
N CYS A 137 -17.04 11.57 4.29
CA CYS A 137 -16.22 12.02 5.41
C CYS A 137 -16.22 13.55 5.56
N GLN A 138 -17.18 14.25 4.93
CA GLN A 138 -17.28 15.71 5.00
C GLN A 138 -17.33 16.21 6.45
N GLY A 139 -16.61 17.30 6.70
CA GLY A 139 -16.44 17.88 8.03
C GLY A 139 -15.17 17.43 8.76
N VAL A 140 -14.69 16.20 8.50
CA VAL A 140 -13.45 15.67 9.10
C VAL A 140 -12.25 15.88 8.18
N PHE A 141 -12.40 15.48 6.91
CA PHE A 141 -11.34 15.59 5.91
C PHE A 141 -11.76 16.56 4.80
N SER A 142 -10.79 17.31 4.27
CA SER A 142 -10.98 18.22 3.13
C SER A 142 -10.24 17.79 1.88
N HIS A 143 -9.20 16.96 2.01
CA HIS A 143 -8.37 16.49 0.90
C HIS A 143 -8.22 14.98 0.94
N VAL A 144 -7.94 14.37 -0.22
CA VAL A 144 -7.73 12.92 -0.33
C VAL A 144 -6.52 12.59 -1.20
N ILE A 145 -5.65 11.71 -0.69
CA ILE A 145 -4.57 11.09 -1.45
C ILE A 145 -4.95 9.64 -1.72
N GLY A 146 -5.11 9.29 -2.99
CA GLY A 146 -5.32 7.91 -3.42
C GLY A 146 -4.00 7.20 -3.72
N VAL A 147 -3.66 6.19 -2.93
CA VAL A 147 -2.49 5.32 -3.18
C VAL A 147 -2.97 4.06 -3.87
N LYS A 148 -2.44 3.79 -5.08
CA LYS A 148 -2.72 2.59 -5.87
C LYS A 148 -1.46 1.74 -6.00
N PRO A 149 -1.19 0.80 -5.07
CA PRO A 149 -0.02 -0.06 -5.17
C PRO A 149 -0.18 -1.06 -6.34
N THR A 150 0.52 -0.85 -7.45
CA THR A 150 0.51 -1.76 -8.62
C THR A 150 1.76 -2.66 -8.65
N GLY A 151 1.78 -3.62 -9.58
CA GLY A 151 2.98 -4.40 -9.90
C GLY A 151 3.76 -3.69 -11.00
N TRP A 152 4.25 -4.42 -11.99
CA TRP A 152 4.80 -3.82 -13.21
C TRP A 152 3.72 -3.23 -14.12
N GLU A 153 4.04 -2.10 -14.76
CA GLU A 153 3.24 -1.46 -15.81
C GLU A 153 4.10 -1.18 -17.05
N LEU A 154 3.53 -1.33 -18.26
CA LEU A 154 4.24 -1.33 -19.55
C LEU A 154 5.03 -0.03 -19.85
N ASN A 155 4.68 1.09 -19.20
CA ASN A 155 5.34 2.38 -19.34
C ASN A 155 6.31 2.71 -18.18
N SER A 156 6.75 1.71 -17.42
CA SER A 156 7.67 1.87 -16.29
C SER A 156 9.14 1.89 -16.69
N SER A 157 9.47 2.46 -17.86
CA SER A 157 10.85 2.65 -18.36
C SER A 157 11.74 3.53 -17.44
N SER A 158 11.25 3.89 -16.26
CA SER A 158 11.89 4.78 -15.32
C SER A 158 11.39 4.45 -13.90
N HIS A 159 12.24 4.69 -12.89
CA HIS A 159 11.97 4.52 -11.45
C HIS A 159 10.91 5.52 -10.93
N THR A 160 9.88 5.81 -11.73
CA THR A 160 9.09 7.04 -11.64
C THR A 160 7.75 6.76 -10.99
N PHE A 161 7.51 7.44 -9.88
CA PHE A 161 6.20 7.48 -9.23
C PHE A 161 5.30 8.39 -10.05
N LYS A 162 4.16 7.88 -10.47
CA LYS A 162 3.16 8.70 -11.15
C LYS A 162 2.26 9.37 -10.11
N VAL A 163 2.44 10.67 -9.92
CA VAL A 163 1.55 11.49 -9.10
C VAL A 163 0.58 12.22 -10.03
N ILE A 164 -0.72 12.12 -9.77
CA ILE A 164 -1.76 12.80 -10.52
C ILE A 164 -2.45 13.78 -9.57
N HIS A 165 -2.24 15.07 -9.80
CA HIS A 165 -2.95 16.13 -9.07
C HIS A 165 -4.23 16.49 -9.81
N LYS A 166 -5.32 16.64 -9.07
CA LYS A 166 -6.56 17.18 -9.60
C LYS A 166 -7.26 18.01 -8.53
N ASP A 167 -7.41 19.29 -8.83
CA ASP A 167 -8.15 20.23 -8.01
C ASP A 167 -9.55 20.43 -8.59
N ASN A 168 -10.54 20.69 -7.72
CA ASN A 168 -11.87 21.15 -8.12
C ASN A 168 -12.56 20.34 -9.23
N ILE A 169 -12.45 19.00 -9.20
CA ILE A 169 -13.14 18.15 -10.18
C ILE A 169 -14.65 18.25 -9.91
N LYS A 170 -15.34 18.99 -10.78
CA LYS A 170 -16.79 19.09 -10.85
C LYS A 170 -17.43 17.76 -11.27
#